data_AF-A0A804LYD0-F1
#
_entry.id   AF-A0A804LYD0-F1
#
_cell.length_a   1.000
_cell.length_b   1.000
_cell.length_c   1.000
_cell.angle_alpha   90.00
_cell.angle_beta   90.00
_cell.angle_gamma   90.00
#
_symmetry.space_group_name_H-M   'P 1'
#
loop_
_entity.id
_entity.type
_entity.pdbx_description
1 polymer ?
#
loop_
_entity_poly.entity_id
_entity_poly.type
_entity_poly.pdbx_seq_one_letter_code
_entity_poly.pdbx_strand_id
1 'polypeptide(L)'
;EKENAEIRLSDPLQYQSIVDAEWNIIYDKLDKCVKSGAKIVLSRLAIGDLATQYFADRDILCARRVTEEDLQRVAAATGGTVQTSVNNVINDVIGSCEVFEEKQVGNERFNIFSGCPSGQTATIVLRGGADQVFY
;
A
#
# COMPACT_ATOMS: atom_id res chain seq x y z
N GLU A 1 -11.84 9.89 12.62
CA GLU A 1 -11.64 11.20 13.27
C GLU A 1 -10.22 11.28 13.81
N LYS A 2 -9.54 12.42 13.70
CA LYS A 2 -8.27 12.64 14.41
C LYS A 2 -8.63 13.11 15.81
N GLU A 3 -8.55 12.21 16.78
CA GLU A 3 -8.26 12.63 18.15
C GLU A 3 -6.85 13.20 18.14
N ASN A 4 -6.74 14.53 18.11
CA ASN A 4 -5.51 15.16 18.57
C ASN A 4 -5.46 14.89 20.08
N ALA A 5 -4.75 13.84 20.49
CA ALA A 5 -4.52 13.55 21.88
C ALA A 5 -3.59 14.64 22.45
N GLU A 6 -4.10 15.43 23.41
CA GLU A 6 -3.30 16.41 24.12
C GLU A 6 -2.39 15.66 25.10
N ILE A 7 -1.11 15.55 24.77
CA ILE A 7 -0.12 14.95 25.68
C ILE A 7 0.38 16.03 26.62
N ARG A 8 -0.02 15.97 27.89
CA ARG A 8 0.46 16.89 28.93
C ARG A 8 1.70 16.35 29.58
N LEU A 9 2.82 17.04 29.36
CA LEU A 9 4.11 16.73 29.95
C LEU A 9 4.39 17.63 31.15
N SER A 10 4.67 17.02 32.29
CA SER A 10 5.08 17.71 33.52
C SER A 10 6.61 17.72 33.71
N ASP A 11 7.32 16.81 33.05
CA ASP A 11 8.78 16.70 33.10
C ASP A 11 9.35 16.66 31.66
N PRO A 12 10.25 17.60 31.28
CA PRO A 12 10.91 17.60 29.97
C PRO A 12 11.64 16.29 29.65
N LEU A 13 12.09 15.54 30.67
CA LEU A 13 12.77 14.25 30.47
C LEU A 13 11.84 13.18 29.88
N GLN A 14 10.52 13.28 30.10
CA GLN A 14 9.55 12.35 29.54
C GLN A 14 9.30 12.58 28.04
N TYR A 15 9.61 13.76 27.51
CA TYR A 15 9.38 14.09 26.11
C TYR A 15 10.04 13.09 25.16
N GLN A 16 11.30 12.73 25.43
CA GLN A 16 12.03 11.78 24.59
C GLN A 16 11.35 10.41 24.56
N SER A 17 10.86 9.93 25.72
CA SER A 17 10.20 8.62 25.81
C SER A 17 8.92 8.54 24.97
N ILE A 18 8.20 9.65 24.81
CA ILE A 18 6.99 9.74 23.98
C ILE A 18 7.38 9.71 22.51
N VAL A 19 8.39 10.48 22.11
CA VAL A 19 8.90 10.48 20.73
C VAL A 19 9.34 9.06 20.35
N ASP A 20 10.10 8.39 21.22
CA ASP A 20 10.54 7.01 20.99
C ASP A 20 9.35 6.04 20.88
N ALA A 21 8.32 6.23 21.72
CA ALA A 21 7.10 5.43 21.66
C ALA A 21 6.33 5.61 20.34
N GLU A 22 6.21 6.85 19.84
CA GLU A 22 5.58 7.13 18.54
C GLU A 22 6.31 6.43 17.39
N TRP A 23 7.65 6.51 17.38
CA TRP A 23 8.46 5.79 16.38
C TRP A 23 8.28 4.29 16.48
N ASN A 24 8.29 3.72 17.69
CA ASN A 24 8.10 2.29 17.90
C ASN A 24 6.75 1.81 17.36
N ILE A 25 5.67 2.58 17.53
CA ILE A 25 4.36 2.25 16.98
C ILE A 25 4.38 2.20 15.45
N ILE A 26 5.10 3.14 14.81
CA ILE A 26 5.23 3.17 13.35
C ILE A 26 6.04 1.96 12.88
N TYR A 27 7.20 1.72 13.47
CA TYR A 27 8.07 0.60 13.09
C TYR A 27 7.42 -0.76 13.34
N ASP A 28 6.69 -0.96 14.44
CA ASP A 28 5.96 -2.21 14.69
C ASP A 28 4.92 -2.50 13.59
N LYS A 29 4.21 -1.47 13.13
CA LYS A 29 3.25 -1.60 12.02
C LYS A 29 3.94 -1.95 10.70
N LEU A 30 5.08 -1.33 10.41
CA LEU A 30 5.85 -1.63 9.21
C LEU A 30 6.43 -3.05 9.25
N ASP A 31 6.94 -3.46 10.41
CA ASP A 31 7.45 -4.81 10.63
C ASP A 31 6.39 -5.88 10.46
N LYS A 32 5.14 -5.62 10.88
CA LYS A 32 4.02 -6.52 10.61
C LYS A 32 3.78 -6.72 9.11
N CYS A 33 3.87 -5.66 8.31
CA CYS A 33 3.78 -5.75 6.85
C CYS A 33 4.97 -6.52 6.25
N VAL A 34 6.18 -6.36 6.78
CA VAL A 34 7.36 -7.10 6.30
C VAL A 34 7.24 -8.59 6.67
N LYS A 35 6.85 -8.89 7.90
CA LYS A 35 6.69 -10.26 8.44
C LYS A 35 5.57 -11.04 7.75
N SER A 36 4.60 -10.36 7.15
CA SER A 36 3.56 -11.02 6.35
C SER A 36 4.11 -11.63 5.05
N GLY A 37 5.32 -11.25 4.63
CA GLY A 37 5.94 -11.74 3.40
C GLY A 37 5.44 -11.05 2.14
N ALA A 38 4.59 -10.03 2.25
CA ALA A 38 4.10 -9.27 1.11
C ALA A 38 5.24 -8.52 0.39
N LYS A 39 5.32 -8.65 -0.93
CA LYS A 39 6.26 -7.92 -1.78
C LYS A 39 5.73 -6.62 -2.35
N ILE A 40 4.41 -6.46 -2.33
CA ILE A 40 3.71 -5.27 -2.82
C ILE A 40 2.69 -4.84 -1.76
N VAL A 41 2.77 -3.60 -1.30
CA VAL A 41 1.87 -3.01 -0.31
C VAL A 41 1.09 -1.87 -0.96
N LEU A 42 -0.22 -2.03 -1.08
CA LEU A 42 -1.12 -1.01 -1.61
C LEU A 42 -1.91 -0.39 -0.46
N SER A 43 -2.04 0.94 -0.47
CA SER A 43 -2.87 1.66 0.50
C SER A 43 -3.72 2.72 -0.18
N ARG A 44 -4.99 2.80 0.24
CA ARG A 44 -5.89 3.90 -0.13
C ARG A 44 -5.43 5.23 0.45
N LEU A 45 -4.78 5.19 1.60
CA LEU A 45 -4.31 6.38 2.30
C LEU A 45 -2.88 6.70 1.87
N ALA A 46 -2.38 7.84 2.36
CA ALA A 46 -0.99 8.18 2.19
C ALA A 46 -0.08 7.18 2.93
N ILE A 47 1.03 6.83 2.31
CA ILE A 47 2.17 6.17 2.95
C ILE A 47 3.22 7.27 3.17
N GLY A 48 3.75 7.34 4.39
CA GLY A 48 4.77 8.33 4.75
C GLY A 48 6.14 8.02 4.15
N ASP A 49 7.01 9.01 4.05
CA ASP A 49 8.32 8.86 3.40
C ASP A 49 9.22 7.87 4.16
N LEU A 50 9.17 7.87 5.50
CA LEU A 50 9.82 6.86 6.33
C LEU A 50 9.40 5.43 5.91
N ALA A 51 8.10 5.20 5.80
CA ALA A 51 7.56 3.89 5.45
C ALA A 51 7.99 3.48 4.04
N THR A 52 7.99 4.42 3.10
CA THR A 52 8.47 4.20 1.73
C THR A 52 9.93 3.76 1.71
N GLN A 53 10.81 4.44 2.45
CA GLN A 53 12.22 4.07 2.57
C GLN A 53 12.38 2.71 3.27
N TYR A 54 11.65 2.49 4.36
CA TYR A 54 11.70 1.24 5.12
C TYR A 54 11.35 0.01 4.27
N PHE A 55 10.36 0.15 3.38
CA PHE A 55 9.99 -0.88 2.42
C PHE A 55 11.01 -1.01 1.28
N ALA A 56 11.55 0.10 0.77
CA ALA A 56 12.58 0.08 -0.27
C ALA A 56 13.84 -0.67 0.18
N ASP A 57 14.29 -0.46 1.42
CA ASP A 57 15.45 -1.16 2.01
C ASP A 57 15.26 -2.69 2.12
N ARG A 58 14.02 -3.18 1.94
CA ARG A 58 13.62 -4.59 2.05
C ARG A 58 13.08 -5.16 0.74
N ASP A 59 13.29 -4.46 -0.37
CA ASP A 59 12.77 -4.82 -1.69
C ASP A 59 11.24 -5.05 -1.70
N ILE A 60 10.51 -4.21 -0.97
CA ILE A 60 9.05 -4.19 -0.96
C ILE A 60 8.59 -2.93 -1.69
N LEU A 61 7.78 -3.12 -2.74
CA LEU A 61 7.16 -2.01 -3.44
C LEU A 61 5.93 -1.53 -2.67
N CYS A 62 5.75 -0.22 -2.57
CA CYS A 62 4.53 0.34 -2.00
C CYS A 62 3.90 1.40 -2.91
N ALA A 63 2.57 1.37 -3.01
CA ALA A 63 1.79 2.41 -3.67
C ALA A 63 0.76 3.01 -2.71
N ARG A 64 0.73 4.34 -2.66
CA ARG A 64 -0.16 5.13 -1.80
C ARG A 64 -1.26 5.77 -2.62
N ARG A 65 -2.37 6.13 -1.96
CA ARG A 65 -3.52 6.80 -2.61
C ARG A 65 -4.13 6.00 -3.76
N VAL A 66 -4.12 4.67 -3.66
CA VAL A 66 -4.83 3.81 -4.61
C VAL A 66 -6.32 4.04 -4.46
N THR A 67 -7.07 4.14 -5.56
CA THR A 67 -8.53 4.30 -5.49
C THR A 67 -9.16 3.06 -4.84
N GLU A 68 -10.31 3.24 -4.19
CA GLU A 68 -11.03 2.10 -3.60
C GLU A 68 -11.42 1.08 -4.69
N GLU A 69 -11.86 1.58 -5.85
CA GLU A 69 -12.22 0.76 -7.01
C GLU A 69 -11.05 -0.10 -7.49
N ASP A 70 -9.84 0.47 -7.60
CA ASP A 70 -8.66 -0.29 -8.00
C ASP A 70 -8.23 -1.30 -6.94
N LEU A 71 -8.34 -0.96 -5.64
CA LEU A 71 -8.06 -1.93 -4.58
C LEU A 71 -8.99 -3.13 -4.64
N GLN A 72 -10.30 -2.91 -4.84
CA GLN A 72 -11.28 -3.98 -4.99
C GLN A 72 -11.00 -4.84 -6.24
N ARG A 73 -10.61 -4.20 -7.35
CA ARG A 73 -10.22 -4.91 -8.58
C ARG A 73 -8.96 -5.77 -8.38
N VAL A 74 -7.94 -5.24 -7.71
CA VAL A 74 -6.72 -6.01 -7.38
C VAL A 74 -7.04 -7.16 -6.43
N ALA A 75 -7.86 -6.93 -5.40
CA ALA A 75 -8.32 -7.97 -4.47
C ALA A 75 -9.04 -9.10 -5.23
N ALA A 76 -10.01 -8.75 -6.08
CA ALA A 76 -10.75 -9.72 -6.91
C ALA A 76 -9.85 -10.48 -7.89
N ALA A 77 -8.84 -9.83 -8.48
CA ALA A 77 -7.89 -10.46 -9.39
C ALA A 77 -6.98 -11.47 -8.67
N THR A 78 -6.33 -10.99 -7.60
CA THR A 78 -5.22 -11.67 -6.91
C THR A 78 -5.69 -12.68 -5.85
N GLY A 79 -6.97 -12.63 -5.47
CA GLY A 79 -7.53 -13.41 -4.35
C GLY A 79 -7.25 -12.79 -2.98
N GLY A 80 -6.61 -11.62 -2.92
CA GLY A 80 -6.37 -10.91 -1.67
C GLY A 80 -7.64 -10.28 -1.09
N THR A 81 -7.56 -9.84 0.16
CA THR A 81 -8.65 -9.12 0.84
C THR A 81 -8.17 -7.76 1.34
N VAL A 82 -8.93 -6.70 1.06
CA VAL A 82 -8.60 -5.35 1.55
C VAL A 82 -8.65 -5.31 3.08
N GLN A 83 -7.54 -4.93 3.71
CA GLN A 83 -7.42 -4.81 5.16
C GLN A 83 -7.41 -3.36 5.60
N THR A 84 -8.07 -3.07 6.73
CA THR A 84 -8.05 -1.75 7.39
C THR A 84 -7.03 -1.66 8.52
N SER A 85 -6.43 -2.79 8.90
CA SER A 85 -5.44 -2.93 9.96
C SER A 85 -4.26 -3.76 9.48
N VAL A 86 -3.07 -3.47 10.00
CA VAL A 86 -1.86 -4.30 9.78
C VAL A 86 -1.74 -5.42 10.82
N ASN A 87 -2.68 -5.49 11.76
CA ASN A 87 -2.77 -6.62 12.68
C ASN A 87 -3.48 -7.78 11.98
N ASN A 88 -3.01 -9.00 12.21
CA ASN A 88 -3.59 -10.23 11.65
C ASN A 88 -3.52 -10.36 10.12
N VAL A 89 -2.45 -9.82 9.51
CA VAL A 89 -2.14 -10.06 8.09
C VAL A 89 -1.58 -11.48 7.95
N ILE A 90 -2.50 -12.43 7.80
CA ILE A 90 -2.22 -13.84 7.54
C ILE A 90 -2.11 -14.11 6.04
N ASN A 91 -1.53 -15.24 5.66
CA ASN A 91 -1.34 -15.59 4.25
C ASN A 91 -2.66 -15.62 3.46
N ASP A 92 -3.77 -15.99 4.10
CA ASP A 92 -5.09 -16.09 3.45
C ASP A 92 -5.66 -14.74 2.97
N VAL A 93 -5.16 -13.61 3.50
CA VAL A 93 -5.61 -12.28 3.06
C VAL A 93 -4.68 -11.66 2.00
N ILE A 94 -3.52 -12.27 1.76
CA ILE A 94 -2.51 -11.79 0.81
C ILE A 94 -2.80 -12.38 -0.56
N GLY A 95 -2.98 -11.52 -1.55
CA GLY A 95 -3.15 -11.94 -2.93
C GLY A 95 -1.83 -12.28 -3.62
N SER A 96 -1.91 -13.03 -4.72
CA SER A 96 -0.76 -13.36 -5.57
C SER A 96 -1.01 -13.03 -7.04
N CYS A 97 0.06 -12.82 -7.78
CA CYS A 97 0.05 -12.75 -9.24
C CYS A 97 1.38 -13.33 -9.77
N GLU A 98 1.39 -13.82 -11.00
CA GLU A 98 2.61 -14.36 -11.62
C GLU A 98 3.62 -13.26 -11.96
N VAL A 99 3.12 -12.12 -12.45
CA VAL A 99 3.95 -11.01 -12.92
C VAL A 99 3.42 -9.69 -12.39
N PHE A 100 4.32 -8.90 -11.81
CA PHE A 100 4.09 -7.51 -11.48
C PHE A 100 5.13 -6.64 -12.21
N GLU A 101 4.67 -5.59 -12.88
CA GLU A 101 5.55 -4.62 -13.55
C GLU A 101 5.06 -3.18 -13.37
N GLU A 102 6.00 -2.25 -13.17
CA GLU A 102 5.74 -0.81 -13.36
C GLU A 102 6.08 -0.46 -14.81
N LYS A 103 5.08 -0.01 -15.57
CA LYS A 103 5.23 0.29 -17.01
C LYS A 103 4.85 1.73 -17.32
N GLN A 104 5.73 2.42 -18.02
CA GLN A 104 5.42 3.75 -18.55
C GLN A 104 4.58 3.63 -19.83
N VAL A 105 3.43 4.30 -19.84
CA VAL A 105 2.51 4.35 -20.97
C VAL A 105 2.19 5.81 -21.27
N GLY A 106 2.87 6.38 -22.26
CA GLY A 106 2.84 7.83 -22.50
C GLY A 106 3.59 8.58 -21.38
N ASN A 107 2.92 9.53 -20.74
CA ASN A 107 3.50 10.34 -19.66
C ASN A 107 3.16 9.79 -18.26
N GLU A 108 2.45 8.67 -18.18
CA GLU A 108 2.00 8.07 -16.93
C GLU A 108 2.68 6.72 -16.69
N ARG A 109 2.80 6.33 -15.41
CA ARG A 109 3.30 5.03 -14.99
C ARG A 109 2.19 4.21 -14.38
N PHE A 110 2.11 2.96 -14.79
CA PHE A 110 1.09 2.01 -14.37
C PHE A 110 1.71 0.83 -13.66
N ASN A 111 1.11 0.43 -12.55
CA ASN A 111 1.42 -0.83 -11.86
C ASN A 111 0.49 -1.91 -12.42
N ILE A 112 1.06 -2.90 -13.10
CA ILE A 112 0.33 -3.93 -13.83
C ILE A 112 0.51 -5.25 -13.10
N PHE A 113 -0.61 -5.86 -12.74
CA PHE A 113 -0.69 -7.21 -12.17
C PHE A 113 -1.17 -8.16 -13.27
N SER A 114 -0.37 -9.18 -13.60
CA SER A 114 -0.66 -10.17 -14.65
C SER A 114 -0.52 -11.59 -14.13
N GLY A 115 -1.24 -12.53 -14.75
CA GLY A 115 -1.29 -13.93 -14.29
C GLY A 115 -1.90 -14.04 -12.89
N CYS A 116 -3.02 -13.37 -12.66
CA CYS A 116 -3.70 -13.42 -11.37
C CYS A 116 -4.62 -14.67 -11.29
N PRO A 117 -4.67 -15.39 -10.16
CA PRO A 117 -5.28 -16.71 -10.04
C PRO A 117 -6.78 -16.74 -10.29
N SER A 118 -7.53 -15.66 -9.98
CA SER A 118 -8.98 -15.68 -10.23
C SER A 118 -9.32 -15.48 -11.71
N GLY A 119 -8.47 -14.78 -12.47
CA GLY A 119 -8.73 -14.39 -13.86
C GLY A 119 -10.01 -13.56 -14.07
N GLN A 120 -10.68 -13.09 -12.99
CA GLN A 120 -12.02 -12.48 -13.09
C GLN A 120 -12.01 -11.01 -13.52
N THR A 121 -10.84 -10.37 -13.55
CA THR A 121 -10.72 -8.96 -13.89
C THR A 121 -9.76 -8.76 -15.04
N ALA A 122 -10.11 -7.86 -15.96
CA ALA A 122 -9.20 -7.36 -16.97
C ALA A 122 -9.16 -5.82 -16.91
N THR A 123 -8.03 -5.23 -17.29
CA THR A 123 -7.89 -3.80 -17.59
C THR A 123 -7.42 -3.68 -19.03
N ILE A 124 -8.04 -2.79 -19.79
CA ILE A 124 -7.56 -2.40 -21.11
C ILE A 124 -7.16 -0.92 -21.03
N VAL A 125 -5.90 -0.62 -21.33
CA VAL A 125 -5.41 0.76 -21.42
C VAL A 125 -5.58 1.23 -22.86
N LEU A 126 -6.57 2.09 -23.09
CA LEU A 126 -6.83 2.69 -24.40
C LEU A 126 -5.88 3.87 -24.66
N ARG A 127 -5.47 4.06 -25.92
CA ARG A 127 -4.55 5.12 -26.34
C ARG A 127 -5.04 5.77 -27.62
N GLY A 128 -5.08 7.10 -27.66
CA GLY A 128 -5.48 7.88 -28.83
C GLY A 128 -4.59 9.11 -29.00
N GLY A 129 -4.64 9.73 -30.19
CA GLY A 129 -3.92 10.98 -30.47
C GLY A 129 -4.54 12.21 -29.80
N ALA A 130 -5.81 12.11 -29.41
CA ALA A 130 -6.54 13.09 -28.62
C ALA A 130 -7.55 12.36 -27.72
N ASP A 131 -7.94 12.98 -26.61
CA ASP A 131 -8.90 12.40 -25.66
C ASP A 131 -10.28 12.14 -26.30
N GLN A 132 -10.59 12.86 -27.38
CA GLN A 132 -11.87 12.80 -28.09
C GLN A 132 -12.05 11.54 -28.96
N VAL A 133 -10.98 10.75 -29.19
CA VAL A 133 -11.00 9.63 -30.15
C VAL A 133 -11.95 8.50 -29.76
N PHE A 134 -12.32 8.39 -28.48
CA PHE A 134 -13.16 7.32 -27.94
C PHE A 134 -14.56 7.76 -27.49
N TYR A 135 -14.97 8.96 -27.87
CA TYR A 135 -16.34 9.45 -27.66
C TYR A 135 -17.30 9.01 -28.76
#